data_AF-E0UDR4-F1
#
_entry.id   AF-E0UDR4-F1
#
_cell.length_a   1.000
_cell.length_b   1.000
_cell.length_c   1.000
_cell.angle_alpha   90.00
_cell.angle_beta   90.00
_cell.angle_gamma   90.00
#
_symmetry.space_group_name_H-M   'P 1'
#
loop_
_entity.id
_entity.type
_entity.pdbx_description
1 polymer ?
#
loop_
_entity_poly.entity_id
_entity_poly.type
_entity_poly.pdbx_seq_one_letter_code
_entity_poly.pdbx_strand_id
1 'polypeptide(L)'
;MTNVLQSTTEVFQEVFGVTQSLLLLMNAEKKGKIGYGNHNNPHLNSLLKLSCQLIEKNQSYLLQRKFISWTPTADCPLSLTTLAEQAQVSSLLIIPLYYQQSYLGELCLVHQQDEHQWTEKEFTIIRHLAHQCALSIYYIQQYQHQSLQQQLIKQINEKLNSQQDPEIILKDLLKLVGQSYQVEQVLLLSLEANELKVEQEWTINPTNFSLQSKKIALDEWIALLDNSCKKELDNYSNHWQTMPTVQATFLNLETRSVQPGVLVSVPVHIREKFFGVLVLQSIQTTLSWTREELETLSDIAQQTALAIHHLQYQDQWLTQQIEKLEAQKQQLEFAKKKTSEFLDHTIHELRSPLTGILSFSQILHEQIYGSLNAKQSQYVDVIVSSGQYMLSLVNDFLDLSKISAQREEIVLEAMAVEDVCLAALAMVEVRAVASQLTLKLDIAPDVDFCKADQRRIKQILVNLLTNAIKFTEKGSVTLKVERKQDYLDFSVIDTGIGIKTEDQNKLFQPFQQIKNHLSRKHKGTGLGLALSRQLAQLHGGDITLVSQEGQGSCFTLHLPI
;
A
#
# COMPACT_ATOMS: atom_id res chain seq x y z
N MET A 1 -18.16 -1.13 40.30
CA MET A 1 -18.19 0.09 41.14
C MET A 1 -19.51 0.18 41.89
N THR A 2 -20.66 0.31 41.22
CA THR A 2 -21.99 0.49 41.84
C THR A 2 -22.32 -0.51 42.95
N ASN A 3 -22.12 -1.81 42.75
CA ASN A 3 -22.42 -2.83 43.77
C ASN A 3 -21.56 -2.71 45.04
N VAL A 4 -20.31 -2.27 44.91
CA VAL A 4 -19.39 -2.08 46.05
C VAL A 4 -19.76 -0.82 46.83
N LEU A 5 -20.15 0.26 46.12
CA LEU A 5 -20.63 1.49 46.76
C LEU A 5 -21.95 1.25 47.48
N GLN A 6 -22.85 0.47 46.88
CA GLN A 6 -24.12 0.05 47.46
C GLN A 6 -23.93 -0.74 48.75
N SER A 7 -23.20 -1.85 48.69
CA SER A 7 -22.95 -2.70 49.87
C SER A 7 -22.27 -1.92 50.99
N THR A 8 -21.39 -0.99 50.63
CA THR A 8 -20.73 -0.11 51.59
C THR A 8 -21.74 0.77 52.32
N THR A 9 -22.58 1.51 51.60
CA THR A 9 -23.58 2.40 52.22
C THR A 9 -24.62 1.65 53.04
N GLU A 10 -25.00 0.42 52.64
CA GLU A 10 -25.92 -0.44 53.37
C GLU A 10 -25.32 -0.90 54.71
N VAL A 11 -24.03 -1.27 54.73
CA VAL A 11 -23.31 -1.63 55.97
C VAL A 11 -23.24 -0.45 56.93
N PHE A 12 -22.98 0.78 56.45
CA PHE A 12 -23.02 1.96 57.32
C PHE A 12 -24.43 2.24 57.85
N GLN A 13 -25.46 1.98 57.05
CA GLN A 13 -26.85 2.15 57.45
C GLN A 13 -27.23 1.18 58.57
N GLU A 14 -26.86 -0.09 58.43
CA GLU A 14 -27.20 -1.15 59.38
C GLU A 14 -26.40 -1.03 60.70
N VAL A 15 -25.10 -0.74 60.62
CA VAL A 15 -24.20 -0.70 61.80
C VAL A 15 -24.47 0.50 62.70
N PHE A 16 -24.80 1.65 62.14
CA PHE A 16 -24.98 2.90 62.89
C PHE A 16 -26.45 3.33 63.04
N GLY A 17 -27.40 2.57 62.49
CA GLY A 17 -28.83 2.90 62.58
C GLY A 17 -29.18 4.25 61.94
N VAL A 18 -28.39 4.71 60.97
CA VAL A 18 -28.63 5.99 60.29
C VAL A 18 -29.84 5.87 59.37
N THR A 19 -30.63 6.94 59.24
CA THR A 19 -31.82 6.91 58.37
C THR A 19 -31.41 6.82 56.90
N GLN A 20 -30.30 7.47 56.52
CA GLN A 20 -29.73 7.41 55.16
C GLN A 20 -28.20 7.48 55.19
N SER A 21 -27.56 6.74 54.27
CA SER A 21 -26.14 6.86 53.94
C SER A 21 -26.00 7.28 52.48
N LEU A 22 -25.22 8.33 52.22
CA LEU A 22 -24.97 8.88 50.89
C LEU A 22 -23.47 8.89 50.62
N LEU A 23 -23.06 8.33 49.48
CA LEU A 23 -21.68 8.38 49.04
C LEU A 23 -21.55 9.36 47.86
N LEU A 24 -20.79 10.42 48.08
CA LEU A 24 -20.48 11.43 47.09
C LEU A 24 -19.08 11.17 46.56
N LEU A 25 -18.97 10.91 45.26
CA LEU A 25 -17.68 10.75 44.62
C LEU A 25 -17.34 12.03 43.87
N MET A 26 -16.08 12.44 43.94
CA MET A 26 -15.61 13.54 43.12
C MET A 26 -15.46 13.07 41.68
N ASN A 27 -16.00 13.83 40.73
CA ASN A 27 -15.68 13.63 39.32
C ASN A 27 -14.31 14.28 38.97
N ALA A 28 -13.83 14.04 37.75
CA ALA A 28 -12.56 14.60 37.25
C ALA A 28 -12.50 16.14 37.29
N GLU A 29 -13.65 16.83 37.26
CA GLU A 29 -13.76 18.30 37.39
C GLU A 29 -13.81 18.79 38.84
N LYS A 30 -13.60 17.91 39.84
CA LYS A 30 -13.80 18.20 41.26
C LYS A 30 -15.21 18.71 41.62
N LYS A 31 -16.22 18.37 40.81
CA LYS A 31 -17.64 18.57 41.15
C LYS A 31 -18.17 17.26 41.73
N GLY A 32 -18.84 17.35 42.88
CA GLY A 32 -19.45 16.17 43.52
C GLY A 32 -20.52 15.55 42.63
N LYS A 33 -20.36 14.27 42.27
CA LYS A 33 -21.41 13.47 41.62
C LYS A 33 -21.87 12.41 42.62
N ILE A 34 -23.17 12.13 42.68
CA ILE A 34 -23.68 11.02 43.50
C ILE A 34 -22.98 9.75 43.02
N GLY A 35 -22.18 9.13 43.88
CA GLY A 35 -21.65 7.79 43.66
C GLY A 35 -22.71 6.75 43.93
N TYR A 36 -23.46 6.92 45.03
CA TYR A 36 -24.60 6.09 45.42
C TYR A 36 -25.46 6.74 46.54
N GLY A 37 -26.77 6.49 46.54
CA GLY A 37 -27.71 6.96 47.58
C GLY A 37 -29.09 6.30 47.47
N ASN A 38 -29.82 6.16 48.59
CA ASN A 38 -31.20 5.64 48.56
C ASN A 38 -32.11 6.64 47.82
N HIS A 39 -32.44 6.33 46.56
CA HIS A 39 -33.16 7.23 45.64
C HIS A 39 -34.63 7.48 45.99
N ASN A 40 -35.17 6.87 47.04
CA ASN A 40 -36.57 7.03 47.44
C ASN A 40 -36.88 8.32 48.23
N ASN A 41 -35.89 9.22 48.41
CA ASN A 41 -36.08 10.49 49.11
C ASN A 41 -36.23 11.67 48.12
N PRO A 42 -37.39 12.39 48.08
CA PRO A 42 -37.58 13.54 47.20
C PRO A 42 -36.64 14.73 47.52
N HIS A 43 -35.98 14.73 48.69
CA HIS A 43 -35.06 15.79 49.12
C HIS A 43 -33.57 15.49 48.84
N LEU A 44 -33.25 14.36 48.20
CA LEU A 44 -31.87 13.94 47.88
C LEU A 44 -31.10 14.99 47.07
N ASN A 45 -31.76 15.63 46.10
CA ASN A 45 -31.18 16.71 45.28
C ASN A 45 -30.84 17.97 46.09
N SER A 46 -31.59 18.23 47.18
CA SER A 46 -31.32 19.35 48.08
C SER A 46 -30.11 19.05 48.97
N LEU A 47 -29.98 17.80 49.45
CA LEU A 47 -28.80 17.32 50.19
C LEU A 47 -27.52 17.34 49.33
N LEU A 48 -27.64 17.11 48.03
CA LEU A 48 -26.52 17.20 47.09
C LEU A 48 -26.04 18.63 46.83
N LYS A 49 -26.99 19.57 46.70
CA LYS A 49 -26.66 20.98 46.61
C LYS A 49 -25.98 21.46 47.90
N LEU A 50 -26.44 20.95 49.06
CA LEU A 50 -25.86 21.22 50.37
C LEU A 50 -24.39 20.79 50.45
N SER A 51 -24.10 19.54 50.10
CA SER A 51 -22.73 19.00 50.13
C SER A 51 -21.80 19.72 49.16
N CYS A 52 -22.26 20.02 47.94
CA CYS A 52 -21.45 20.77 46.97
C CYS A 52 -21.12 22.19 47.48
N GLN A 53 -22.09 22.90 48.08
CA GLN A 53 -21.85 24.24 48.66
C GLN A 53 -20.96 24.21 49.90
N LEU A 54 -21.04 23.15 50.71
CA LEU A 54 -20.14 22.90 51.84
C LEU A 54 -18.70 22.68 51.37
N ILE A 55 -18.51 21.88 50.33
CA ILE A 55 -17.20 21.62 49.72
C ILE A 55 -16.61 22.94 49.21
N GLU A 56 -17.37 23.73 48.45
CA GLU A 56 -16.89 25.00 47.90
C GLU A 56 -16.51 26.01 49.00
N LYS A 57 -17.26 26.08 50.11
CA LYS A 57 -17.01 27.05 51.20
C LYS A 57 -16.01 26.57 52.26
N ASN A 58 -15.87 25.26 52.47
CA ASN A 58 -15.06 24.68 53.55
C ASN A 58 -13.95 23.73 53.05
N GLN A 59 -13.51 23.88 51.81
CA GLN A 59 -12.40 23.12 51.21
C GLN A 59 -11.16 23.05 52.13
N SER A 60 -10.82 24.15 52.81
CA SER A 60 -9.70 24.24 53.75
C SER A 60 -9.85 23.35 55.00
N TYR A 61 -11.08 23.04 55.40
CA TYR A 61 -11.39 22.18 56.55
C TYR A 61 -11.39 20.70 56.16
N LEU A 62 -11.94 20.38 54.99
CA LEU A 62 -11.93 19.04 54.42
C LEU A 62 -10.49 18.57 54.15
N LEU A 63 -9.62 19.45 53.64
CA LEU A 63 -8.19 19.19 53.45
C LEU A 63 -7.44 18.86 54.75
N GLN A 64 -7.97 19.24 55.92
CA GLN A 64 -7.41 18.88 57.24
C GLN A 64 -7.87 17.49 57.73
N ARG A 65 -8.62 16.73 56.92
CA ARG A 65 -9.11 15.37 57.22
C ARG A 65 -10.00 15.29 58.46
N LYS A 66 -10.70 16.38 58.79
CA LYS A 66 -11.59 16.46 59.95
C LYS A 66 -13.02 16.07 59.56
N PHE A 67 -13.69 15.36 60.46
CA PHE A 67 -15.12 15.07 60.33
C PHE A 67 -15.93 16.33 60.59
N ILE A 68 -17.02 16.51 59.86
CA ILE A 68 -17.96 17.62 60.08
C ILE A 68 -19.24 17.00 60.65
N SER A 69 -19.47 17.21 61.94
CA SER A 69 -20.72 16.86 62.61
C SER A 69 -21.60 18.10 62.70
N TRP A 70 -22.84 18.00 62.24
CA TRP A 70 -23.83 19.05 62.31
C TRP A 70 -25.06 18.59 63.10
N THR A 71 -25.49 19.45 64.02
CA THR A 71 -26.79 19.41 64.69
C THR A 71 -27.41 20.82 64.66
N PRO A 72 -28.74 20.95 64.75
CA PRO A 72 -29.44 22.23 64.63
C PRO A 72 -29.00 23.31 65.63
N THR A 73 -28.37 22.93 66.74
CA THR A 73 -27.93 23.82 67.83
C THR A 73 -26.49 24.32 67.69
N ALA A 74 -25.74 23.90 66.67
CA ALA A 74 -24.35 24.32 66.45
C ALA A 74 -24.24 25.60 65.59
N ASP A 75 -23.23 26.45 65.84
CA ASP A 75 -22.91 27.62 65.01
C ASP A 75 -22.54 27.19 63.58
N CYS A 76 -23.55 27.12 62.70
CA CYS A 76 -23.41 26.68 61.32
C CYS A 76 -23.91 27.78 60.35
N PRO A 77 -23.32 27.91 59.13
CA PRO A 77 -23.79 28.89 58.15
C PRO A 77 -25.29 28.76 57.86
N LEU A 78 -26.03 29.88 57.85
CA LEU A 78 -27.50 29.94 57.71
C LEU A 78 -28.05 29.11 56.51
N SER A 79 -27.27 29.01 55.43
CA SER A 79 -27.61 28.22 54.23
C SER A 79 -27.73 26.72 54.50
N LEU A 80 -27.03 26.20 55.50
CA LEU A 80 -27.07 24.78 55.89
C LEU A 80 -28.32 24.46 56.70
N THR A 81 -28.68 25.34 57.63
CA THR A 81 -29.84 25.18 58.51
C THR A 81 -31.14 25.16 57.69
N THR A 82 -31.33 26.11 56.77
CA THR A 82 -32.55 26.16 55.94
C THR A 82 -32.73 24.94 55.03
N LEU A 83 -31.63 24.40 54.49
CA LEU A 83 -31.68 23.22 53.61
C LEU A 83 -31.84 21.92 54.39
N ALA A 84 -31.22 21.81 55.58
CA ALA A 84 -31.40 20.67 56.47
C ALA A 84 -32.82 20.57 57.02
N GLU A 85 -33.44 21.71 57.37
CA GLU A 85 -34.86 21.79 57.75
C GLU A 85 -35.79 21.36 56.60
N GLN A 86 -35.53 21.83 55.37
CA GLN A 86 -36.28 21.42 54.17
C GLN A 86 -36.15 19.92 53.85
N ALA A 87 -35.05 19.29 54.26
CA ALA A 87 -34.79 17.87 54.07
C ALA A 87 -35.12 17.01 55.31
N GLN A 88 -35.73 17.60 56.35
CA GLN A 88 -36.08 16.96 57.63
C GLN A 88 -34.89 16.22 58.26
N VAL A 89 -33.70 16.84 58.25
CA VAL A 89 -32.48 16.26 58.82
C VAL A 89 -32.31 16.73 60.27
N SER A 90 -32.25 15.77 61.20
CA SER A 90 -32.03 15.99 62.63
C SER A 90 -30.54 16.00 63.00
N SER A 91 -29.71 15.20 62.31
CA SER A 91 -28.25 15.29 62.40
C SER A 91 -27.55 14.81 61.13
N LEU A 92 -26.36 15.36 60.87
CA LEU A 92 -25.56 15.06 59.68
C LEU A 92 -24.09 14.87 60.07
N LEU A 93 -23.48 13.80 59.59
CA LEU A 93 -22.04 13.59 59.68
C LEU A 93 -21.43 13.46 58.28
N ILE A 94 -20.48 14.32 57.97
CA ILE A 94 -19.71 14.29 56.71
C ILE A 94 -18.31 13.78 57.00
N ILE A 95 -17.95 12.69 56.32
CA ILE A 95 -16.70 11.98 56.48
C ILE A 95 -15.93 12.11 55.17
N PRO A 96 -14.82 12.85 55.13
CA PRO A 96 -14.03 12.95 53.92
C PRO A 96 -13.27 11.65 53.68
N LEU A 97 -13.35 11.15 52.44
CA LEU A 97 -12.66 9.94 52.00
C LEU A 97 -11.32 10.30 51.38
N TYR A 98 -10.26 9.96 52.10
CA TYR A 98 -8.89 10.16 51.67
C TYR A 98 -8.16 8.82 51.62
N TYR A 99 -7.38 8.64 50.56
CA TYR A 99 -6.34 7.63 50.52
C TYR A 99 -5.03 8.27 50.06
N GLN A 100 -3.95 8.05 50.82
CA GLN A 100 -2.66 8.74 50.65
C GLN A 100 -2.81 10.28 50.64
N GLN A 101 -2.65 10.93 49.49
CA GLN A 101 -2.85 12.37 49.30
C GLN A 101 -4.05 12.70 48.39
N SER A 102 -4.75 11.67 47.91
CA SER A 102 -5.89 11.82 47.00
C SER A 102 -7.19 11.95 47.77
N TYR A 103 -7.94 13.01 47.46
CA TYR A 103 -9.31 13.17 47.91
C TYR A 103 -10.26 12.43 46.95
N LEU A 104 -10.99 11.44 47.46
CA LEU A 104 -11.82 10.56 46.62
C LEU A 104 -13.30 10.96 46.65
N GLY A 105 -13.71 11.67 47.69
CA GLY A 105 -15.11 12.06 47.90
C GLY A 105 -15.47 12.13 49.38
N GLU A 106 -16.76 12.02 49.66
CA GLU A 106 -17.33 12.13 50.99
C GLU A 106 -18.35 11.04 51.23
N LEU A 107 -18.39 10.54 52.46
CA LEU A 107 -19.46 9.72 52.97
C LEU A 107 -20.29 10.57 53.94
N CYS A 108 -21.58 10.74 53.63
CA CYS A 108 -22.52 11.49 54.45
C CYS A 108 -23.47 10.52 55.15
N LEU A 109 -23.53 10.59 56.47
CA LEU A 109 -24.48 9.84 57.31
C LEU A 109 -25.54 10.80 57.84
N VAL A 110 -26.81 10.47 57.63
CA VAL A 110 -27.95 11.36 57.89
C VAL A 110 -28.96 10.69 58.82
N HIS A 111 -29.35 11.39 59.88
CA HIS A 111 -30.50 11.03 60.72
C HIS A 111 -31.65 12.01 60.50
N GLN A 112 -32.87 11.50 60.35
CA GLN A 112 -34.07 12.32 60.12
C GLN A 112 -35.10 12.25 61.27
N GLN A 113 -34.98 11.27 62.17
CA GLN A 113 -35.99 11.01 63.21
C GLN A 113 -35.53 11.45 64.61
N ASP A 114 -34.26 11.20 64.95
CA ASP A 114 -33.68 11.53 66.26
C ASP A 114 -32.36 12.29 66.11
N GLU A 115 -32.04 13.14 67.10
CA GLU A 115 -30.72 13.75 67.21
C GLU A 115 -29.71 12.70 67.68
N HIS A 116 -28.79 12.28 66.80
CA HIS A 116 -27.71 11.38 67.18
C HIS A 116 -26.46 12.14 67.59
N GLN A 117 -25.99 11.92 68.83
CA GLN A 117 -24.71 12.42 69.30
C GLN A 117 -23.64 11.34 69.15
N TRP A 118 -22.73 11.56 68.19
CA TRP A 118 -21.64 10.63 67.89
C TRP A 118 -20.64 10.49 69.05
N THR A 119 -20.42 9.26 69.50
CA THR A 119 -19.43 8.92 70.52
C THR A 119 -18.04 8.71 69.91
N GLU A 120 -16.97 8.86 70.71
CA GLU A 120 -15.59 8.57 70.30
C GLU A 120 -15.39 7.13 69.80
N LYS A 121 -16.15 6.16 70.35
CA LYS A 121 -16.11 4.77 69.89
C LYS A 121 -16.69 4.63 68.47
N GLU A 122 -17.81 5.27 68.20
CA GLU A 122 -18.42 5.29 66.86
C GLU A 122 -17.50 6.00 65.86
N PHE A 123 -16.91 7.14 66.23
CA PHE A 123 -15.93 7.82 65.37
C PHE A 123 -14.73 6.94 65.01
N THR A 124 -14.27 6.09 65.93
CA THR A 124 -13.18 5.15 65.67
C THR A 124 -13.56 4.10 64.63
N ILE A 125 -14.77 3.51 64.75
CA ILE A 125 -15.28 2.51 63.80
C ILE A 125 -15.53 3.16 62.44
N ILE A 126 -16.19 4.32 62.42
CA ILE A 126 -16.46 5.11 61.21
C ILE A 126 -15.17 5.44 60.47
N ARG A 127 -14.12 5.85 61.19
CA ARG A 127 -12.81 6.15 60.58
C ARG A 127 -12.20 4.92 59.91
N HIS A 128 -12.27 3.76 60.56
CA HIS A 128 -11.73 2.53 59.99
C HIS A 128 -12.49 2.09 58.74
N LEU A 129 -13.83 2.09 58.79
CA LEU A 129 -14.67 1.73 57.65
C LEU A 129 -14.50 2.73 56.51
N ALA A 130 -14.51 4.04 56.79
CA ALA A 130 -14.28 5.08 55.79
C ALA A 130 -12.91 4.92 55.09
N HIS A 131 -11.87 4.52 55.83
CA HIS A 131 -10.58 4.21 55.24
C HIS A 131 -10.62 3.00 54.29
N GLN A 132 -11.31 1.91 54.67
CA GLN A 132 -11.49 0.73 53.80
C GLN A 132 -12.30 1.06 52.53
N CYS A 133 -13.27 1.95 52.66
CA CYS A 133 -14.06 2.45 51.54
C CYS A 133 -13.20 3.29 50.60
N ALA A 134 -12.41 4.22 51.15
CA ALA A 134 -11.46 5.02 50.38
C ALA A 134 -10.45 4.14 49.63
N LEU A 135 -9.89 3.12 50.27
CA LEU A 135 -9.03 2.11 49.64
C LEU A 135 -9.71 1.42 48.45
N SER A 136 -10.93 0.91 48.64
CA SER A 136 -11.67 0.19 47.60
C SER A 136 -12.02 1.08 46.41
N ILE A 137 -12.48 2.31 46.68
CA ILE A 137 -12.77 3.32 45.65
C ILE A 137 -11.50 3.63 44.85
N TYR A 138 -10.38 3.87 45.55
CA TYR A 138 -9.10 4.15 44.92
C TYR A 138 -8.65 3.02 43.98
N TYR A 139 -8.66 1.77 44.45
CA TYR A 139 -8.27 0.63 43.60
C TYR A 139 -9.19 0.43 42.40
N ILE A 140 -10.50 0.64 42.54
CA ILE A 140 -11.45 0.55 41.42
C ILE A 140 -11.17 1.65 40.39
N GLN A 141 -10.93 2.89 40.83
CA GLN A 141 -10.59 3.99 39.94
C GLN A 141 -9.27 3.73 39.19
N GLN A 142 -8.24 3.26 39.90
CA GLN A 142 -6.95 2.89 39.30
C GLN A 142 -7.10 1.77 38.27
N TYR A 143 -7.86 0.71 38.59
CA TYR A 143 -8.12 -0.39 37.66
C TYR A 143 -8.88 0.08 36.40
N GLN A 144 -9.89 0.94 36.57
CA GLN A 144 -10.63 1.51 35.44
C GLN A 144 -9.71 2.36 34.55
N HIS A 145 -8.83 3.16 35.17
CA HIS A 145 -7.86 3.98 34.47
C HIS A 145 -6.90 3.12 33.63
N GLN A 146 -6.29 2.09 34.24
CA GLN A 146 -5.41 1.15 33.55
C GLN A 146 -6.13 0.40 32.42
N SER A 147 -7.36 -0.05 32.64
CA SER A 147 -8.13 -0.74 31.60
C SER A 147 -8.42 0.17 30.40
N LEU A 148 -8.72 1.45 30.62
CA LEU A 148 -8.96 2.41 29.55
C LEU A 148 -7.67 2.67 28.76
N GLN A 149 -6.54 2.85 29.45
CA GLN A 149 -5.23 3.01 28.82
C GLN A 149 -4.87 1.80 27.93
N GLN A 150 -5.08 0.57 28.42
CA GLN A 150 -4.82 -0.64 27.63
C GLN A 150 -5.70 -0.72 26.37
N GLN A 151 -6.98 -0.34 26.49
CA GLN A 151 -7.88 -0.30 25.34
C GLN A 151 -7.42 0.74 24.30
N LEU A 152 -6.98 1.92 24.75
CA LEU A 152 -6.44 2.96 23.86
C LEU A 152 -5.21 2.46 23.09
N ILE A 153 -4.22 1.90 23.80
CA ILE A 153 -3.00 1.34 23.19
C ILE A 153 -3.36 0.27 22.15
N LYS A 154 -4.33 -0.60 22.46
CA LYS A 154 -4.79 -1.63 21.52
C LYS A 154 -5.39 -1.02 20.25
N GLN A 155 -6.29 -0.05 20.38
CA GLN A 155 -6.91 0.61 19.22
C GLN A 155 -5.88 1.35 18.36
N ILE A 156 -4.90 1.99 18.99
CA ILE A 156 -3.80 2.67 18.30
C ILE A 156 -2.99 1.66 17.48
N ASN A 157 -2.60 0.54 18.08
CA ASN A 157 -1.87 -0.52 17.39
C ASN A 157 -2.68 -1.15 16.25
N GLU A 158 -3.98 -1.35 16.42
CA GLU A 158 -4.86 -1.84 15.34
C GLU A 158 -4.91 -0.87 14.16
N LYS A 159 -4.98 0.44 14.42
CA LYS A 159 -4.97 1.45 13.36
C LYS A 159 -3.62 1.60 12.67
N LEU A 160 -2.52 1.58 13.42
CA LEU A 160 -1.16 1.65 12.87
C LEU A 160 -0.84 0.46 11.96
N ASN A 161 -1.40 -0.72 12.25
CA ASN A 161 -1.21 -1.92 11.44
C ASN A 161 -2.24 -2.04 10.29
N SER A 162 -3.13 -1.07 10.10
CA SER A 162 -4.09 -1.08 9.00
C SER A 162 -3.42 -0.67 7.67
N GLN A 163 -3.85 -1.24 6.54
CA GLN A 163 -3.39 -0.85 5.19
C GLN A 163 -4.07 0.43 4.67
N GLN A 164 -4.30 1.41 5.54
CA GLN A 164 -4.94 2.68 5.18
C GLN A 164 -3.90 3.75 4.85
N ASP A 165 -4.37 4.86 4.28
CA ASP A 165 -3.54 6.03 4.00
C ASP A 165 -2.95 6.62 5.31
N PRO A 166 -1.63 6.92 5.35
CA PRO A 166 -0.96 7.57 6.46
C PRO A 166 -1.72 8.76 7.06
N GLU A 167 -2.28 9.63 6.22
CA GLU A 167 -2.97 10.84 6.69
C GLU A 167 -4.27 10.50 7.43
N ILE A 168 -4.98 9.48 6.94
CA ILE A 168 -6.24 9.00 7.54
C ILE A 168 -5.93 8.36 8.89
N ILE A 169 -4.93 7.48 8.95
CA ILE A 169 -4.48 6.83 10.18
C ILE A 169 -4.16 7.89 11.24
N LEU A 170 -3.41 8.91 10.86
CA LEU A 170 -2.94 9.92 11.79
C LEU A 170 -4.07 10.81 12.32
N LYS A 171 -4.98 11.25 11.45
CA LYS A 171 -6.17 12.00 11.86
C LYS A 171 -7.02 11.20 12.86
N ASP A 172 -7.14 9.91 12.61
CA ASP A 172 -7.89 8.99 13.45
C ASP A 172 -7.20 8.71 14.80
N LEU A 173 -5.87 8.66 14.83
CA LEU A 173 -5.08 8.53 16.05
C LEU A 173 -5.20 9.78 16.91
N LEU A 174 -5.04 10.98 16.34
CA LEU A 174 -5.19 12.24 17.09
C LEU A 174 -6.61 12.36 17.66
N LYS A 175 -7.62 11.93 16.91
CA LYS A 175 -9.01 11.86 17.40
C LYS A 175 -9.16 10.92 18.58
N LEU A 176 -8.58 9.71 18.52
CA LEU A 176 -8.64 8.73 19.61
C LEU A 176 -7.96 9.25 20.87
N VAL A 177 -6.77 9.84 20.73
CA VAL A 177 -6.04 10.47 21.85
C VAL A 177 -6.89 11.59 22.45
N GLY A 178 -7.40 12.48 21.61
CA GLY A 178 -8.21 13.61 22.05
C GLY A 178 -9.47 13.21 22.82
N GLN A 179 -10.21 12.22 22.31
CA GLN A 179 -11.40 11.69 22.98
C GLN A 179 -11.09 10.95 24.27
N SER A 180 -9.98 10.21 24.33
CA SER A 180 -9.61 9.39 25.50
C SER A 180 -9.14 10.24 26.68
N TYR A 181 -8.39 11.30 26.40
CA TYR A 181 -7.92 12.24 27.41
C TYR A 181 -8.86 13.43 27.62
N GLN A 182 -10.00 13.46 26.94
CA GLN A 182 -11.03 14.50 27.05
C GLN A 182 -10.50 15.92 26.83
N VAL A 183 -9.57 16.07 25.89
CA VAL A 183 -8.99 17.36 25.51
C VAL A 183 -9.72 17.92 24.29
N GLU A 184 -9.74 19.24 24.18
CA GLU A 184 -10.45 19.94 23.11
C GLU A 184 -9.66 20.00 21.80
N GLN A 185 -8.33 19.87 21.87
CA GLN A 185 -7.44 19.91 20.71
C GLN A 185 -6.19 19.03 20.91
N VAL A 186 -5.78 18.37 19.82
CA VAL A 186 -4.53 17.61 19.73
C VAL A 186 -3.82 17.99 18.43
N LEU A 187 -2.54 18.34 18.50
CA LEU A 187 -1.71 18.75 17.37
C LEU A 187 -0.47 17.86 17.30
N LEU A 188 -0.12 17.42 16.10
CA LEU A 188 1.19 16.84 15.82
C LEU A 188 2.02 17.84 15.03
N LEU A 189 3.15 18.23 15.62
CA LEU A 189 4.12 19.15 15.03
C LEU A 189 5.35 18.38 14.60
N SER A 190 5.86 18.59 13.38
CA SER A 190 7.18 18.13 12.93
C SER A 190 8.19 19.27 12.99
N LEU A 191 9.45 18.95 13.24
CA LEU A 191 10.56 19.90 13.17
C LEU A 191 11.18 19.87 11.78
N GLU A 192 11.02 20.96 11.03
CA GLU A 192 11.72 21.20 9.77
C GLU A 192 12.73 22.34 9.97
N ALA A 193 14.02 22.01 9.93
CA ALA A 193 15.13 22.91 10.24
C ALA A 193 15.07 23.51 11.66
N ASN A 194 14.40 24.65 11.84
CA ASN A 194 14.19 25.31 13.15
C ASN A 194 12.75 25.82 13.34
N GLU A 195 11.82 25.31 12.52
CA GLU A 195 10.41 25.66 12.56
C GLU A 195 9.59 24.41 12.86
N LEU A 196 8.67 24.51 13.82
CA LEU A 196 7.64 23.52 14.06
C LEU A 196 6.49 23.76 13.10
N LYS A 197 6.19 22.74 12.30
CA LYS A 197 5.11 22.75 11.31
C LYS A 197 4.01 21.80 11.77
N VAL A 198 2.76 22.24 11.68
CA VAL A 198 1.60 21.39 11.95
C VAL A 198 1.48 20.35 10.84
N GLU A 199 1.79 19.09 11.15
CA GLU A 199 1.55 17.96 10.26
C GLU A 199 0.07 17.57 10.27
N GLN A 200 -0.55 17.58 11.46
CA GLN A 200 -1.97 17.28 11.59
C GLN A 200 -2.57 17.86 12.85
N GLU A 201 -3.88 18.11 12.79
CA GLU A 201 -4.67 18.66 13.86
C GLU A 201 -5.98 17.89 14.03
N TRP A 202 -6.34 17.64 15.29
CA TRP A 202 -7.69 17.27 15.68
C TRP A 202 -8.24 18.27 16.69
N THR A 203 -9.49 18.69 16.52
CA THR A 203 -10.17 19.62 17.41
C THR A 203 -11.66 19.29 17.48
N ILE A 204 -12.26 19.51 18.66
CA ILE A 204 -13.72 19.39 18.85
C ILE A 204 -14.46 20.55 18.15
N ASN A 205 -13.83 21.74 18.05
CA ASN A 205 -14.42 22.95 17.47
C ASN A 205 -13.48 23.59 16.43
N PRO A 206 -13.56 23.20 15.14
CA PRO A 206 -12.63 23.64 14.10
C PRO A 206 -12.68 25.14 13.76
N THR A 207 -13.77 25.84 14.12
CA THR A 207 -13.98 27.25 13.73
C THR A 207 -13.26 28.27 14.60
N ASN A 208 -12.77 27.91 15.79
CA ASN A 208 -12.21 28.89 16.73
C ASN A 208 -10.68 28.83 16.91
N PHE A 209 -10.00 27.76 16.50
CA PHE A 209 -8.60 27.51 16.89
C PHE A 209 -7.75 26.68 15.89
N SER A 210 -8.09 26.68 14.58
CA SER A 210 -7.31 25.90 13.60
C SER A 210 -5.90 26.50 13.39
N LEU A 211 -4.87 25.66 13.57
CA LEU A 211 -3.46 26.01 13.35
C LEU A 211 -2.89 25.35 12.08
N GLN A 212 -3.69 24.56 11.36
CA GLN A 212 -3.34 24.02 10.04
C GLN A 212 -2.77 25.14 9.15
N SER A 213 -1.52 24.99 8.72
CA SER A 213 -0.68 25.94 7.93
C SER A 213 0.22 26.94 8.69
N LYS A 214 0.19 27.00 10.02
CA LYS A 214 1.15 27.83 10.77
C LYS A 214 2.49 27.13 10.96
N LYS A 215 3.55 27.92 10.85
CA LYS A 215 4.90 27.56 11.29
C LYS A 215 5.23 28.38 12.52
N ILE A 216 5.76 27.72 13.54
CA ILE A 216 6.15 28.36 14.79
C ILE A 216 7.65 28.18 14.93
N ALA A 217 8.39 29.27 15.12
CA ALA A 217 9.81 29.17 15.40
C ALA A 217 10.03 28.38 16.71
N LEU A 218 10.99 27.45 16.71
CA LEU A 218 11.22 26.59 17.86
C LEU A 218 11.50 27.39 19.15
N ASP A 219 12.23 28.50 19.05
CA ASP A 219 12.54 29.38 20.18
C ASP A 219 11.30 30.09 20.75
N GLU A 220 10.34 30.45 19.87
CA GLU A 220 9.06 31.03 20.28
C GLU A 220 8.18 29.99 20.98
N TRP A 221 8.20 28.75 20.49
CA TRP A 221 7.52 27.63 21.15
C TRP A 221 8.07 27.35 22.55
N ILE A 222 9.40 27.30 22.69
CA ILE A 222 10.08 27.11 23.98
C ILE A 222 9.75 28.26 24.94
N ALA A 223 9.65 29.50 24.46
CA ALA A 223 9.32 30.65 25.29
C ALA A 223 7.89 30.61 25.88
N LEU A 224 6.97 29.85 25.26
CA LEU A 224 5.59 29.64 25.74
C LEU A 224 5.49 28.57 26.81
N LEU A 225 6.47 27.67 26.89
CA LEU A 225 6.62 26.68 27.94
C LEU A 225 7.19 27.41 29.18
N ASP A 226 6.62 27.16 30.36
CA ASP A 226 6.81 27.94 31.60
C ASP A 226 8.28 28.31 31.94
N ASN A 227 8.51 29.43 32.63
CA ASN A 227 9.84 29.96 32.98
C ASN A 227 10.68 29.01 33.85
N SER A 228 10.09 27.98 34.46
CA SER A 228 10.79 26.89 35.16
C SER A 228 11.60 26.01 34.20
N CYS A 229 11.11 25.80 32.97
CA CYS A 229 11.83 25.09 31.92
C CYS A 229 13.04 25.87 31.39
N LYS A 230 13.01 27.22 31.40
CA LYS A 230 14.17 28.04 30.96
C LYS A 230 15.46 27.71 31.73
N LYS A 231 15.37 27.40 33.04
CA LYS A 231 16.55 27.09 33.87
C LYS A 231 17.18 25.73 33.56
N GLU A 232 16.43 24.78 33.02
CA GLU A 232 16.97 23.49 32.53
C GLU A 232 17.40 23.57 31.06
N LEU A 233 16.91 24.55 30.30
CA LEU A 233 17.18 24.74 28.88
C LEU A 233 18.41 25.62 28.56
N ASP A 234 19.00 26.31 29.52
CA ASP A 234 20.15 27.21 29.31
C ASP A 234 21.48 26.50 28.94
N ASN A 235 21.51 25.16 28.84
CA ASN A 235 22.72 24.41 28.49
C ASN A 235 22.48 23.33 27.42
N TYR A 236 22.90 23.66 26.19
CA TYR A 236 23.33 22.79 25.10
C TYR A 236 22.32 22.17 24.13
N SER A 237 22.72 22.36 22.87
CA SER A 237 22.40 21.73 21.58
C SER A 237 22.40 20.20 21.50
N ASN A 238 22.40 19.46 22.62
CA ASN A 238 22.52 17.99 22.64
C ASN A 238 21.56 17.25 23.58
N HIS A 239 20.60 17.92 24.25
CA HIS A 239 19.70 17.29 25.24
C HIS A 239 18.19 17.39 24.91
N TRP A 240 17.81 17.39 23.63
CA TRP A 240 16.39 17.31 23.24
C TRP A 240 15.70 15.99 23.68
N GLN A 241 16.47 15.00 24.16
CA GLN A 241 16.01 13.70 24.68
C GLN A 241 15.26 13.81 26.02
N THR A 242 15.36 14.93 26.74
CA THR A 242 14.81 15.08 28.09
C THR A 242 13.92 16.31 28.24
N MET A 243 13.07 16.61 27.24
CA MET A 243 12.00 17.59 27.48
C MET A 243 11.06 17.02 28.55
N PRO A 244 10.94 17.64 29.75
CA PRO A 244 9.94 17.24 30.71
C PRO A 244 8.58 17.46 30.05
N THR A 245 7.59 16.64 30.40
CA THR A 245 6.21 17.02 30.11
C THR A 245 5.93 18.37 30.77
N VAL A 246 5.76 19.39 29.96
CA VAL A 246 5.47 20.73 30.46
C VAL A 246 3.96 20.89 30.56
N GLN A 247 3.47 21.06 31.78
CA GLN A 247 2.16 21.65 32.03
C GLN A 247 2.34 23.17 32.08
N ALA A 248 1.87 23.88 31.06
CA ALA A 248 1.87 25.34 31.04
C ALA A 248 0.44 25.88 31.03
N THR A 249 0.22 27.05 31.65
CA THR A 249 -1.03 27.80 31.47
C THR A 249 -0.90 28.62 30.19
N PHE A 250 -1.77 28.37 29.21
CA PHE A 250 -1.54 28.80 27.83
C PHE A 250 -1.80 30.29 27.55
N LEU A 251 -0.97 30.89 26.70
CA LEU A 251 -1.16 32.18 26.04
C LEU A 251 -1.79 31.93 24.67
N ASN A 252 -2.96 32.49 24.37
CA ASN A 252 -3.59 32.38 23.05
C ASN A 252 -2.63 32.93 21.97
N LEU A 253 -2.12 32.05 21.11
CA LEU A 253 -1.17 32.37 20.05
C LEU A 253 -1.69 33.37 19.01
N GLU A 254 -3.01 33.45 18.81
CA GLU A 254 -3.62 34.37 17.84
C GLU A 254 -3.83 35.78 18.41
N THR A 255 -4.26 35.85 19.67
CA THR A 255 -4.66 37.12 20.30
C THR A 255 -3.64 37.63 21.32
N ARG A 256 -2.57 36.87 21.59
CA ARG A 256 -1.60 37.10 22.67
C ARG A 256 -2.25 37.36 24.05
N SER A 257 -3.43 36.77 24.28
CA SER A 257 -4.18 36.91 25.53
C SER A 257 -4.12 35.61 26.34
N VAL A 258 -3.91 35.71 27.66
CA VAL A 258 -3.91 34.54 28.55
C VAL A 258 -5.36 34.08 28.76
N GLN A 259 -5.68 32.84 28.39
CA GLN A 259 -6.90 32.17 28.85
C GLN A 259 -6.50 31.07 29.85
N PRO A 260 -7.27 30.84 30.93
CA PRO A 260 -6.99 29.75 31.86
C PRO A 260 -7.21 28.42 31.16
N GLY A 261 -6.13 27.75 30.73
CA GLY A 261 -6.16 26.45 30.07
C GLY A 261 -4.85 25.70 30.29
N VAL A 262 -4.87 24.36 30.20
CA VAL A 262 -3.71 23.48 30.39
C VAL A 262 -3.19 23.03 29.02
N LEU A 263 -1.91 23.28 28.76
CA LEU A 263 -1.18 22.75 27.61
C LEU A 263 -0.25 21.62 28.09
N VAL A 264 -0.28 20.48 27.40
CA VAL A 264 0.68 19.39 27.56
C VAL A 264 1.42 19.19 26.25
N SER A 265 2.75 19.26 26.32
CA SER A 265 3.63 19.00 25.18
C SER A 265 4.46 17.75 25.46
N VAL A 266 4.43 16.81 24.52
CA VAL A 266 5.17 15.55 24.59
C VAL A 266 6.15 15.49 23.41
N PRO A 267 7.47 15.42 23.66
CA PRO A 267 8.45 15.34 22.59
C PRO A 267 8.35 14.00 21.86
N VAL A 268 8.65 14.02 20.58
CA VAL A 268 8.58 12.83 19.72
C VAL A 268 9.94 12.59 19.06
N HIS A 269 10.46 11.38 19.23
CA HIS A 269 11.80 11.01 18.78
C HIS A 269 11.78 9.79 17.85
N ILE A 270 12.59 9.83 16.80
CA ILE A 270 12.80 8.73 15.87
C ILE A 270 14.29 8.38 15.88
N ARG A 271 14.63 7.15 16.29
CA ARG A 271 16.01 6.60 16.25
C ARG A 271 17.07 7.59 16.76
N GLU A 272 16.83 8.17 17.94
CA GLU A 272 17.70 9.20 18.53
C GLU A 272 17.75 10.53 17.79
N LYS A 273 16.67 10.96 17.13
CA LYS A 273 16.52 12.32 16.62
C LYS A 273 15.17 12.89 17.01
N PHE A 274 15.14 14.13 17.50
CA PHE A 274 13.88 14.87 17.70
C PHE A 274 13.18 15.09 16.37
N PHE A 275 12.00 14.49 16.25
CA PHE A 275 11.13 14.60 15.10
C PHE A 275 10.14 15.76 15.27
N GLY A 276 9.67 16.02 16.49
CA GLY A 276 8.73 17.08 16.76
C GLY A 276 7.99 16.91 18.08
N VAL A 277 6.76 17.43 18.19
CA VAL A 277 5.99 17.49 19.44
C VAL A 277 4.54 17.09 19.21
N LEU A 278 4.01 16.24 20.09
CA LEU A 278 2.57 16.02 20.23
C LEU A 278 2.05 16.96 21.31
N VAL A 279 1.05 17.77 20.97
CA VAL A 279 0.50 18.80 21.85
C VAL A 279 -0.95 18.49 22.14
N LEU A 280 -1.31 18.50 23.42
CA LEU A 280 -2.68 18.36 23.90
C LEU A 280 -3.07 19.65 24.62
N GLN A 281 -4.22 20.21 24.27
CA GLN A 281 -4.68 21.47 24.84
C GLN A 281 -6.08 21.34 25.42
N SER A 282 -6.27 21.89 26.62
CA SER A 282 -7.57 22.03 27.25
C SER A 282 -7.84 23.45 27.75
N ILE A 283 -9.05 23.95 27.52
CA ILE A 283 -9.46 25.33 27.80
C ILE A 283 -10.47 25.38 28.96
N GLN A 284 -11.21 24.30 29.21
CA GLN A 284 -12.29 24.30 30.21
C GLN A 284 -11.98 23.49 31.47
N THR A 285 -11.00 22.59 31.42
CA THR A 285 -10.73 21.64 32.51
C THR A 285 -9.40 21.88 33.21
N THR A 286 -9.41 21.85 34.55
CA THR A 286 -8.20 21.78 35.37
C THR A 286 -7.70 20.33 35.41
N LEU A 287 -7.16 19.86 34.28
CA LEU A 287 -6.58 18.53 34.16
C LEU A 287 -5.28 18.44 34.97
N SER A 288 -5.20 17.46 35.86
CA SER A 288 -3.95 17.06 36.52
C SER A 288 -3.46 15.76 35.88
N TRP A 289 -2.35 15.85 35.16
CA TRP A 289 -1.73 14.70 34.50
C TRP A 289 -0.83 13.92 35.45
N THR A 290 -0.98 12.61 35.49
CA THR A 290 -0.11 11.69 36.21
C THR A 290 1.12 11.36 35.38
N ARG A 291 2.20 10.92 36.04
CA ARG A 291 3.43 10.50 35.35
C ARG A 291 3.19 9.35 34.37
N GLU A 292 2.36 8.38 34.75
CA GLU A 292 2.04 7.20 33.92
C GLU A 292 1.28 7.58 32.63
N GLU A 293 0.35 8.55 32.70
CA GLU A 293 -0.36 9.05 31.52
C GLU A 293 0.59 9.73 30.52
N LEU A 294 1.59 10.43 31.04
CA LEU A 294 2.58 11.14 30.23
C LEU A 294 3.58 10.19 29.57
N GLU A 295 4.01 9.16 30.30
CA GLU A 295 4.82 8.07 29.74
C GLU A 295 4.05 7.34 28.63
N THR A 296 2.76 7.02 28.86
CA THR A 296 1.90 6.39 27.85
C THR A 296 1.71 7.26 26.61
N LEU A 297 1.49 8.57 26.79
CA LEU A 297 1.40 9.51 25.67
C LEU A 297 2.71 9.61 24.89
N SER A 298 3.85 9.53 25.55
CA SER A 298 5.17 9.53 24.91
C SER A 298 5.35 8.30 24.03
N ASP A 299 4.98 7.12 24.51
CA ASP A 299 5.03 5.87 23.74
C ASP A 299 4.13 5.94 22.48
N ILE A 300 2.90 6.43 22.64
CA ILE A 300 1.95 6.62 21.53
C ILE A 300 2.50 7.59 20.49
N ALA A 301 3.04 8.72 20.94
CA ALA A 301 3.59 9.75 20.06
C ALA A 301 4.78 9.20 19.27
N GLN A 302 5.67 8.45 19.93
CA GLN A 302 6.83 7.82 19.30
C GLN A 302 6.45 6.78 18.25
N GLN A 303 5.49 5.91 18.55
CA GLN A 303 4.96 4.93 17.58
C GLN A 303 4.34 5.62 16.36
N THR A 304 3.59 6.70 16.59
CA THR A 304 2.95 7.48 15.52
C THR A 304 3.99 8.11 14.60
N ALA A 305 5.05 8.72 15.15
CA ALA A 305 6.10 9.32 14.34
C ALA A 305 6.94 8.30 13.56
N LEU A 306 7.22 7.12 14.14
CA LEU A 306 7.89 6.04 13.42
C LEU A 306 7.08 5.60 12.19
N ALA A 307 5.75 5.50 12.31
CA ALA A 307 4.88 5.17 11.19
C ALA A 307 4.92 6.23 10.09
N ILE A 308 4.85 7.52 10.44
CA ILE A 308 4.93 8.64 9.47
C ILE A 308 6.24 8.58 8.69
N HIS A 309 7.36 8.47 9.39
CA HIS A 309 8.67 8.45 8.77
C HIS A 309 8.85 7.24 7.85
N HIS A 310 8.31 6.08 8.23
CA HIS A 310 8.35 4.90 7.37
C HIS A 310 7.60 5.13 6.06
N LEU A 311 6.40 5.72 6.13
CA LEU A 311 5.52 5.94 4.99
C LEU A 311 6.09 7.01 4.04
N GLN A 312 6.59 8.13 4.58
CA GLN A 312 7.26 9.16 3.78
C GLN A 312 8.50 8.62 3.04
N TYR A 313 9.29 7.77 3.70
CA TYR A 313 10.46 7.18 3.09
C TYR A 313 10.10 6.21 1.96
N GLN A 314 9.02 5.43 2.13
CA GLN A 314 8.53 4.52 1.10
C GLN A 314 8.05 5.26 -0.15
N ASP A 315 7.31 6.34 0.01
CA ASP A 315 6.79 7.14 -1.11
C ASP A 315 7.93 7.79 -1.92
N GLN A 316 8.92 8.37 -1.23
CA GLN A 316 10.12 8.92 -1.87
C GLN A 316 10.92 7.84 -2.59
N TRP A 317 11.10 6.68 -1.96
CA TRP A 317 11.83 5.56 -2.57
C TRP A 317 11.12 5.05 -3.83
N LEU A 318 9.79 4.93 -3.78
CA LEU A 318 8.99 4.48 -4.92
C LEU A 318 9.10 5.46 -6.10
N THR A 319 8.98 6.75 -5.82
CA THR A 319 9.11 7.81 -6.83
C THR A 319 10.48 7.73 -7.53
N GLN A 320 11.56 7.59 -6.78
CA GLN A 320 12.90 7.43 -7.34
C GLN A 320 13.06 6.16 -8.19
N GLN A 321 12.42 5.05 -7.80
CA GLN A 321 12.47 3.82 -8.63
C GLN A 321 11.70 4.00 -9.94
N ILE A 322 10.56 4.67 -9.92
CA ILE A 322 9.76 4.96 -11.12
C ILE A 322 10.58 5.81 -12.10
N GLU A 323 11.15 6.93 -11.63
CA GLU A 323 11.99 7.80 -12.47
C GLU A 323 13.18 7.04 -13.09
N LYS A 324 13.85 6.19 -12.30
CA LYS A 324 14.96 5.38 -12.78
C LYS A 324 14.53 4.37 -13.85
N LEU A 325 13.39 3.71 -13.64
CA LEU A 325 12.85 2.75 -14.61
C LEU A 325 12.45 3.44 -15.91
N GLU A 326 11.83 4.62 -15.83
CA GLU A 326 11.48 5.41 -17.00
C GLU A 326 12.72 5.84 -17.80
N ALA A 327 13.78 6.31 -17.13
CA ALA A 327 15.03 6.66 -17.78
C ALA A 327 15.69 5.45 -18.47
N GLN A 328 15.71 4.29 -17.81
CA GLN A 328 16.24 3.05 -18.39
C GLN A 328 15.42 2.59 -19.60
N LYS A 329 14.09 2.69 -19.52
CA LYS A 329 13.18 2.37 -20.63
C LYS A 329 13.46 3.26 -21.83
N GLN A 330 13.56 4.58 -21.63
CA GLN A 330 13.87 5.53 -22.71
C GLN A 330 15.24 5.23 -23.36
N GLN A 331 16.26 4.92 -22.56
CA GLN A 331 17.57 4.56 -23.07
C GLN A 331 17.53 3.29 -23.90
N LEU A 332 16.78 2.28 -23.45
CA LEU A 332 16.59 1.02 -24.18
C LEU A 332 15.85 1.26 -25.50
N GLU A 333 14.78 2.05 -25.50
CA GLU A 333 14.02 2.40 -26.71
C GLU A 333 14.86 3.17 -27.73
N PHE A 334 15.68 4.12 -27.25
CA PHE A 334 16.61 4.85 -28.09
C PHE A 334 17.68 3.93 -28.71
N ALA A 335 18.31 3.09 -27.88
CA ALA A 335 19.32 2.12 -28.34
C ALA A 335 18.72 1.15 -29.36
N LYS A 336 17.51 0.62 -29.06
CA LYS A 336 16.71 -0.19 -29.97
C LYS A 336 16.59 0.57 -31.30
N LYS A 337 15.97 1.75 -31.33
CA LYS A 337 15.77 2.53 -32.57
C LYS A 337 17.05 2.72 -33.39
N LYS A 338 18.17 3.07 -32.74
CA LYS A 338 19.48 3.25 -33.39
C LYS A 338 20.00 1.98 -34.06
N THR A 339 19.87 0.83 -33.40
CA THR A 339 20.21 -0.46 -34.01
C THR A 339 19.34 -0.76 -35.24
N SER A 340 18.07 -0.32 -35.28
CA SER A 340 17.23 -0.45 -36.50
C SER A 340 17.80 0.33 -37.66
N GLU A 341 17.99 1.63 -37.42
CA GLU A 341 18.39 2.58 -38.46
C GLU A 341 19.72 2.13 -39.07
N PHE A 342 20.64 1.65 -38.23
CA PHE A 342 21.90 1.08 -38.67
C PHE A 342 21.72 -0.17 -39.55
N LEU A 343 20.92 -1.15 -39.11
CA LEU A 343 20.71 -2.39 -39.87
C LEU A 343 20.04 -2.13 -41.23
N ASP A 344 18.98 -1.31 -41.27
CA ASP A 344 18.31 -0.95 -42.52
C ASP A 344 19.27 -0.25 -43.48
N HIS A 345 20.09 0.68 -43.00
CA HIS A 345 21.07 1.39 -43.80
C HIS A 345 22.15 0.45 -44.37
N THR A 346 22.79 -0.37 -43.53
CA THR A 346 23.83 -1.31 -43.96
C THR A 346 23.32 -2.28 -45.03
N ILE A 347 22.05 -2.67 -44.96
CA ILE A 347 21.47 -3.63 -45.91
C ILE A 347 21.19 -2.97 -47.26
N HIS A 348 20.72 -1.72 -47.27
CA HIS A 348 20.60 -0.96 -48.52
C HIS A 348 21.96 -0.79 -49.23
N GLU A 349 23.01 -0.49 -48.46
CA GLU A 349 24.38 -0.40 -48.96
C GLU A 349 24.92 -1.73 -49.50
N LEU A 350 24.49 -2.88 -48.95
CA LEU A 350 24.84 -4.20 -49.49
C LEU A 350 24.00 -4.59 -50.72
N ARG A 351 22.72 -4.22 -50.77
CA ARG A 351 21.80 -4.57 -51.85
C ARG A 351 22.18 -3.91 -53.17
N SER A 352 22.57 -2.63 -53.13
CA SER A 352 22.89 -1.84 -54.32
C SER A 352 24.03 -2.43 -55.18
N PRO A 353 25.25 -2.67 -54.64
CA PRO A 353 26.34 -3.25 -55.43
C PRO A 353 26.04 -4.69 -55.88
N LEU A 354 25.32 -5.46 -55.06
CA LEU A 354 24.94 -6.81 -55.41
C LEU A 354 23.96 -6.85 -56.59
N THR A 355 23.01 -5.90 -56.62
CA THR A 355 22.08 -5.73 -57.74
C THR A 355 22.85 -5.37 -59.01
N GLY A 356 23.88 -4.51 -58.92
CA GLY A 356 24.76 -4.19 -60.04
C GLY A 356 25.49 -5.42 -60.59
N ILE A 357 26.11 -6.23 -59.72
CA ILE A 357 26.78 -7.49 -60.10
C ILE A 357 25.80 -8.41 -60.81
N LEU A 358 24.58 -8.55 -60.30
CA LEU A 358 23.54 -9.38 -60.90
C LEU A 358 23.11 -8.88 -62.28
N SER A 359 22.84 -7.57 -62.42
CA SER A 359 22.43 -6.99 -63.71
C SER A 359 23.48 -7.22 -64.80
N PHE A 360 24.75 -6.96 -64.52
CA PHE A 360 25.82 -7.20 -65.50
C PHE A 360 26.02 -8.69 -65.80
N SER A 361 25.87 -9.54 -64.79
CA SER A 361 25.96 -11.00 -64.99
C SER A 361 24.79 -11.53 -65.80
N GLN A 362 23.59 -11.01 -65.61
CA GLN A 362 22.38 -11.36 -66.37
C GLN A 362 22.52 -10.93 -67.84
N ILE A 363 23.03 -9.72 -68.10
CA ILE A 363 23.32 -9.22 -69.45
C ILE A 363 24.33 -10.12 -70.17
N LEU A 364 25.37 -10.59 -69.48
CA LEU A 364 26.34 -11.54 -70.03
C LEU A 364 25.69 -12.90 -70.27
N HIS A 365 24.85 -13.37 -69.35
CA HIS A 365 24.13 -14.64 -69.45
C HIS A 365 23.19 -14.68 -70.66
N GLU A 366 22.50 -13.57 -70.94
CA GLU A 366 21.62 -13.38 -72.08
C GLU A 366 22.38 -13.13 -73.41
N GLN A 367 23.71 -13.06 -73.36
CA GLN A 367 24.59 -12.88 -74.52
C GLN A 367 24.30 -11.62 -75.36
N ILE A 368 23.73 -10.58 -74.73
CA ILE A 368 23.27 -9.34 -75.40
C ILE A 368 24.42 -8.62 -76.12
N TYR A 369 25.64 -8.65 -75.56
CA TYR A 369 26.82 -7.97 -76.11
C TYR A 369 27.82 -8.91 -76.80
N GLY A 370 27.42 -10.16 -77.06
CA GLY A 370 28.25 -11.14 -77.78
C GLY A 370 28.16 -12.56 -77.21
N SER A 371 28.55 -13.53 -78.04
CA SER A 371 28.50 -14.95 -77.68
C SER A 371 29.55 -15.31 -76.63
N LEU A 372 29.16 -16.07 -75.61
CA LEU A 372 30.07 -16.63 -74.61
C LEU A 372 30.60 -18.00 -75.05
N ASN A 373 31.87 -18.29 -74.76
CA ASN A 373 32.36 -19.67 -74.86
C ASN A 373 31.84 -20.53 -73.69
N ALA A 374 31.94 -21.85 -73.81
CA ALA A 374 31.37 -22.78 -72.83
C ALA A 374 31.87 -22.56 -71.39
N LYS A 375 33.17 -22.23 -71.20
CA LYS A 375 33.72 -21.93 -69.87
C LYS A 375 33.22 -20.59 -69.34
N GLN A 376 33.11 -19.57 -70.19
CA GLN A 376 32.58 -18.26 -69.81
C GLN A 376 31.11 -18.35 -69.39
N SER A 377 30.28 -19.09 -70.14
CA SER A 377 28.88 -19.35 -69.77
C SER A 377 28.81 -20.00 -68.39
N GLN A 378 29.60 -21.04 -68.15
CA GLN A 378 29.64 -21.71 -66.85
C GLN A 378 30.02 -20.78 -65.69
N TYR A 379 30.98 -19.87 -65.89
CA TYR A 379 31.33 -18.88 -64.86
C TYR A 379 30.23 -17.85 -64.62
N VAL A 380 29.59 -17.37 -65.69
CA VAL A 380 28.48 -16.41 -65.58
C VAL A 380 27.29 -17.04 -64.84
N ASP A 381 26.96 -18.30 -65.12
CA ASP A 381 25.91 -19.05 -64.40
C ASP A 381 26.22 -19.13 -62.90
N VAL A 382 27.49 -19.35 -62.55
CA VAL A 382 27.95 -19.37 -61.15
C VAL A 382 27.84 -17.99 -60.51
N ILE A 383 28.15 -16.90 -61.21
CA ILE A 383 28.05 -15.54 -60.67
C ILE A 383 26.58 -15.15 -60.46
N VAL A 384 25.71 -15.40 -61.45
CA VAL A 384 24.27 -15.11 -61.35
C VAL A 384 23.65 -15.87 -60.18
N SER A 385 23.88 -17.19 -60.11
CA SER A 385 23.34 -18.01 -59.02
C SER A 385 23.90 -17.62 -57.63
N SER A 386 25.18 -17.25 -57.54
CA SER A 386 25.80 -16.81 -56.28
C SER A 386 25.29 -15.43 -55.84
N GLY A 387 25.07 -14.50 -56.77
CA GLY A 387 24.51 -13.19 -56.48
C GLY A 387 23.05 -13.27 -56.01
N GLN A 388 22.23 -14.09 -56.67
CA GLN A 388 20.83 -14.30 -56.28
C GLN A 388 20.74 -14.94 -54.89
N TYR A 389 21.63 -15.90 -54.62
CA TYR A 389 21.77 -16.51 -53.30
C TYR A 389 22.14 -15.48 -52.23
N MET A 390 23.13 -14.62 -52.48
CA MET A 390 23.54 -13.59 -51.52
C MET A 390 22.42 -12.56 -51.27
N LEU A 391 21.65 -12.22 -52.30
CA LEU A 391 20.53 -11.29 -52.16
C LEU A 391 19.43 -11.90 -51.27
N SER A 392 19.14 -13.19 -51.46
CA SER A 392 18.19 -13.91 -50.60
C SER A 392 18.67 -13.98 -49.15
N LEU A 393 19.97 -14.24 -48.90
CA LEU A 393 20.56 -14.24 -47.56
C LEU A 393 20.39 -12.90 -46.85
N VAL A 394 20.71 -11.81 -47.55
CA VAL A 394 20.62 -10.46 -46.98
C VAL A 394 19.16 -10.11 -46.64
N ASN A 395 18.22 -10.48 -47.50
CA ASN A 395 16.79 -10.24 -47.24
C ASN A 395 16.26 -11.13 -46.10
N ASP A 396 16.58 -12.43 -46.07
CA ASP A 396 16.19 -13.34 -45.00
C ASP A 396 16.73 -12.89 -43.63
N PHE A 397 17.97 -12.40 -43.59
CA PHE A 397 18.59 -11.87 -42.39
C PHE A 397 17.93 -10.57 -41.90
N LEU A 398 17.53 -9.70 -42.84
CA LEU A 398 16.78 -8.48 -42.53
C LEU A 398 15.45 -8.81 -41.88
N ASP A 399 14.67 -9.71 -42.49
CA ASP A 399 13.36 -10.11 -42.01
C ASP A 399 13.47 -10.71 -40.60
N LEU A 400 14.41 -11.64 -40.39
CA LEU A 400 14.70 -12.20 -39.05
C LEU A 400 15.11 -11.15 -38.02
N SER A 401 15.91 -10.15 -38.43
CA SER A 401 16.35 -9.08 -37.53
C SER A 401 15.20 -8.15 -37.14
N LYS A 402 14.26 -7.88 -38.04
CA LYS A 402 13.07 -7.06 -37.77
C LYS A 402 12.09 -7.78 -36.83
N ILE A 403 11.87 -9.07 -37.05
CA ILE A 403 10.99 -9.88 -36.20
C ILE A 403 11.59 -10.05 -34.81
N SER A 404 12.88 -10.38 -34.72
CA SER A 404 13.59 -10.55 -33.44
C SER A 404 13.65 -9.25 -32.63
N ALA A 405 13.57 -8.09 -33.29
CA ALA A 405 13.47 -6.78 -32.65
C ALA A 405 12.03 -6.40 -32.25
N GLN A 406 11.01 -7.26 -32.40
CA GLN A 406 9.59 -6.95 -32.21
C GLN A 406 9.17 -5.70 -33.00
N ARG A 407 9.60 -5.59 -34.26
CA ARG A 407 9.29 -4.45 -35.15
C ARG A 407 8.40 -4.81 -36.33
N GLU A 408 8.05 -6.08 -36.46
CA GLU A 408 7.04 -6.48 -37.43
C GLU A 408 5.69 -6.55 -36.74
N GLU A 409 4.80 -5.66 -37.13
CA GLU A 409 3.37 -5.81 -36.89
C GLU A 409 2.80 -6.62 -38.07
N ILE A 410 2.08 -7.69 -37.75
CA ILE A 410 1.31 -8.44 -38.74
C ILE A 410 -0.05 -7.76 -38.93
N VAL A 411 -0.51 -7.68 -40.17
CA VAL A 411 -1.82 -7.11 -40.49
C VAL A 411 -2.80 -8.25 -40.66
N LEU A 412 -3.62 -8.50 -39.64
CA LEU A 412 -4.60 -9.58 -39.66
C LEU A 412 -5.85 -9.15 -40.45
N GLU A 413 -6.06 -9.77 -41.60
CA GLU A 413 -7.21 -9.53 -42.47
C GLU A 413 -7.97 -10.85 -42.71
N ALA A 414 -9.27 -10.74 -43.00
CA ALA A 414 -10.04 -11.89 -43.44
C ALA A 414 -9.60 -12.26 -44.87
N MET A 415 -9.11 -13.48 -45.05
CA MET A 415 -8.57 -13.96 -46.32
C MET A 415 -9.16 -15.32 -46.69
N ALA A 416 -9.40 -15.53 -47.99
CA ALA A 416 -9.81 -16.81 -48.52
C ALA A 416 -8.60 -17.76 -48.49
N VAL A 417 -8.78 -18.94 -47.88
CA VAL A 417 -7.71 -19.92 -47.70
C VAL A 417 -7.26 -20.50 -49.04
N GLU A 418 -8.21 -20.76 -49.94
CA GLU A 418 -7.92 -21.27 -51.27
C GLU A 418 -7.01 -20.32 -52.08
N ASP A 419 -7.29 -19.01 -52.04
CA ASP A 419 -6.52 -18.01 -52.78
C ASP A 419 -5.04 -17.99 -52.39
N VAL A 420 -4.73 -18.07 -51.08
CA VAL A 420 -3.33 -18.08 -50.62
C VAL A 420 -2.62 -19.36 -51.01
N CYS A 421 -3.31 -20.50 -50.97
CA CYS A 421 -2.77 -21.80 -51.32
C CYS A 421 -2.46 -21.87 -52.82
N LEU A 422 -3.39 -21.44 -53.66
CA LEU A 422 -3.20 -21.36 -55.11
C LEU A 422 -2.06 -20.39 -55.46
N ALA A 423 -2.01 -19.23 -54.82
CA ALA A 423 -0.93 -18.26 -55.04
C ALA A 423 0.45 -18.83 -54.64
N ALA A 424 0.54 -19.60 -53.55
CA ALA A 424 1.78 -20.24 -53.13
C ALA A 424 2.21 -21.37 -54.09
N LEU A 425 1.27 -22.19 -54.56
CA LEU A 425 1.52 -23.27 -55.51
C LEU A 425 1.98 -22.74 -56.88
N ALA A 426 1.35 -21.68 -57.38
CA ALA A 426 1.73 -21.04 -58.65
C ALA A 426 3.20 -20.55 -58.64
N MET A 427 3.70 -20.09 -57.49
CA MET A 427 5.10 -19.64 -57.35
C MET A 427 6.13 -20.77 -57.46
N VAL A 428 5.73 -22.02 -57.24
CA VAL A 428 6.63 -23.18 -57.22
C VAL A 428 6.38 -24.17 -58.36
N GLU A 429 5.32 -23.98 -59.13
CA GLU A 429 4.87 -24.87 -60.21
C GLU A 429 5.97 -25.14 -61.24
N VAL A 430 6.61 -24.09 -61.76
CA VAL A 430 7.69 -24.23 -62.77
C VAL A 430 8.84 -25.09 -62.24
N ARG A 431 9.19 -24.94 -60.95
CA ARG A 431 10.25 -25.75 -60.32
C ARG A 431 9.81 -27.20 -60.14
N ALA A 432 8.57 -27.43 -59.72
CA ALA A 432 8.04 -28.78 -59.56
C ALA A 432 7.98 -29.53 -60.89
N VAL A 433 7.54 -28.86 -61.98
CA VAL A 433 7.52 -29.42 -63.34
C VAL A 433 8.93 -29.73 -63.82
N ALA A 434 9.89 -28.83 -63.62
CA ALA A 434 11.29 -29.06 -63.96
C ALA A 434 11.90 -30.25 -63.20
N SER A 435 11.47 -30.47 -61.96
CA SER A 435 11.83 -31.62 -61.12
C SER A 435 10.95 -32.86 -61.34
N GLN A 436 10.01 -32.84 -62.28
CA GLN A 436 9.08 -33.94 -62.57
C GLN A 436 8.26 -34.41 -61.35
N LEU A 437 7.89 -33.49 -60.46
CA LEU A 437 7.08 -33.75 -59.27
C LEU A 437 5.61 -33.41 -59.51
N THR A 438 4.71 -34.19 -58.90
CA THR A 438 3.27 -33.88 -58.89
C THR A 438 2.95 -32.95 -57.72
N LEU A 439 2.38 -31.78 -57.98
CA LEU A 439 1.80 -30.90 -56.96
C LEU A 439 0.33 -31.24 -56.74
N LYS A 440 -0.11 -31.31 -55.49
CA LYS A 440 -1.51 -31.54 -55.12
C LYS A 440 -1.96 -30.50 -54.09
N LEU A 441 -3.21 -30.06 -54.23
CA LEU A 441 -3.90 -29.22 -53.25
C LEU A 441 -5.09 -30.02 -52.70
N ASP A 442 -5.20 -30.08 -51.37
CA ASP A 442 -6.28 -30.76 -50.65
C ASP A 442 -6.77 -29.84 -49.53
N ILE A 443 -7.94 -29.23 -49.71
CA ILE A 443 -8.54 -28.32 -48.73
C ILE A 443 -9.80 -29.01 -48.18
N ALA A 444 -9.88 -29.11 -46.85
CA ALA A 444 -11.04 -29.71 -46.20
C ALA A 444 -12.33 -28.90 -46.50
N PRO A 445 -13.50 -29.54 -46.66
CA PRO A 445 -14.73 -28.87 -47.08
C PRO A 445 -15.26 -27.79 -46.12
N ASP A 446 -14.78 -27.77 -44.87
CA ASP A 446 -15.19 -26.84 -43.81
C ASP A 446 -14.26 -25.62 -43.65
N VAL A 447 -13.36 -25.42 -44.62
CA VAL A 447 -12.34 -24.36 -44.63
C VAL A 447 -12.58 -23.37 -45.76
N ASP A 448 -13.12 -22.19 -45.43
CA ASP A 448 -13.35 -21.11 -46.40
C ASP A 448 -12.41 -19.91 -46.17
N PHE A 449 -12.46 -19.32 -44.97
CA PHE A 449 -11.75 -18.09 -44.62
C PHE A 449 -11.00 -18.22 -43.29
N CYS A 450 -9.90 -17.48 -43.14
CA CYS A 450 -9.19 -17.28 -41.88
C CYS A 450 -8.77 -15.82 -41.67
N LYS A 451 -8.40 -15.46 -40.44
CA LYS A 451 -7.79 -14.16 -40.12
C LYS A 451 -6.28 -14.31 -40.04
N ALA A 452 -5.55 -13.74 -41.00
CA ALA A 452 -4.10 -13.78 -41.03
C ALA A 452 -3.51 -12.64 -41.88
N ASP A 453 -2.20 -12.45 -41.80
CA ASP A 453 -1.48 -11.66 -42.79
C ASP A 453 -1.22 -12.53 -44.03
N GLN A 454 -2.03 -12.33 -45.08
CA GLN A 454 -1.97 -13.11 -46.32
C GLN A 454 -0.57 -13.12 -46.95
N ARG A 455 0.17 -12.02 -46.86
CA ARG A 455 1.52 -11.92 -47.42
C ARG A 455 2.49 -12.82 -46.66
N ARG A 456 2.42 -12.84 -45.33
CA ARG A 456 3.29 -13.67 -44.48
C ARG A 456 2.93 -15.15 -44.54
N ILE A 457 1.65 -15.50 -44.57
CA ILE A 457 1.23 -16.89 -44.77
C ILE A 457 1.73 -17.41 -46.12
N LYS A 458 1.56 -16.64 -47.20
CA LYS A 458 2.13 -17.00 -48.51
C LYS A 458 3.64 -17.20 -48.45
N GLN A 459 4.37 -16.31 -47.77
CA GLN A 459 5.82 -16.42 -47.58
C GLN A 459 6.22 -17.72 -46.86
N ILE A 460 5.50 -18.09 -45.79
CA ILE A 460 5.69 -19.36 -45.08
C ILE A 460 5.45 -20.55 -46.02
N LEU A 461 4.29 -20.58 -46.69
CA LEU A 461 3.91 -21.70 -47.57
C LEU A 461 4.89 -21.88 -48.73
N VAL A 462 5.30 -20.79 -49.39
CA VAL A 462 6.27 -20.85 -50.50
C VAL A 462 7.62 -21.39 -50.02
N ASN A 463 8.07 -21.03 -48.82
CA ASN A 463 9.30 -21.54 -48.26
C ASN A 463 9.20 -23.05 -47.93
N LEU A 464 8.10 -23.49 -47.31
CA LEU A 464 7.85 -24.90 -47.03
C LEU A 464 7.76 -25.74 -48.33
N LEU A 465 7.00 -25.26 -49.32
CA LEU A 465 6.86 -25.90 -50.64
C LEU A 465 8.19 -25.97 -51.40
N THR A 466 8.97 -24.89 -51.38
CA THR A 466 10.29 -24.87 -52.02
C THR A 466 11.24 -25.89 -51.38
N ASN A 467 11.20 -26.04 -50.05
CA ASN A 467 11.98 -27.06 -49.35
C ASN A 467 11.51 -28.47 -49.74
N ALA A 468 10.20 -28.72 -49.76
CA ALA A 468 9.63 -30.01 -50.17
C ALA A 468 10.06 -30.41 -51.60
N ILE A 469 9.96 -29.50 -52.57
CA ILE A 469 10.39 -29.74 -53.96
C ILE A 469 11.89 -30.00 -54.03
N LYS A 470 12.70 -29.20 -53.31
CA LYS A 470 14.16 -29.31 -53.31
C LYS A 470 14.67 -30.65 -52.80
N PHE A 471 13.95 -31.29 -51.87
CA PHE A 471 14.37 -32.53 -51.22
C PHE A 471 13.60 -33.78 -51.69
N THR A 472 12.78 -33.65 -52.74
CA THR A 472 12.07 -34.75 -53.38
C THR A 472 12.61 -34.96 -54.80
N GLU A 473 13.27 -36.09 -55.06
CA GLU A 473 13.79 -36.39 -56.42
C GLU A 473 12.69 -36.90 -57.36
N LYS A 474 11.77 -37.73 -56.84
CA LYS A 474 10.63 -38.29 -57.58
C LYS A 474 9.45 -38.45 -56.62
N GLY A 475 8.24 -38.22 -57.12
CA GLY A 475 7.01 -38.40 -56.34
C GLY A 475 6.13 -37.16 -56.33
N SER A 476 5.61 -36.79 -55.16
CA SER A 476 4.63 -35.72 -55.03
C SER A 476 4.85 -34.84 -53.80
N VAL A 477 4.41 -33.59 -53.93
CA VAL A 477 4.28 -32.64 -52.81
C VAL A 477 2.81 -32.24 -52.72
N THR A 478 2.22 -32.40 -51.54
CA THR A 478 0.80 -32.09 -51.27
C THR A 478 0.72 -30.94 -50.28
N LEU A 479 -0.03 -29.89 -50.61
CA LEU A 479 -0.47 -28.88 -49.67
C LEU A 479 -1.86 -29.27 -49.17
N LYS A 480 -1.95 -29.68 -47.92
CA LYS A 480 -3.18 -30.06 -47.25
C LYS A 480 -3.60 -29.00 -46.25
N VAL A 481 -4.87 -28.61 -46.22
CA VAL A 481 -5.41 -27.67 -45.24
C VAL A 481 -6.61 -28.26 -44.52
N GLU A 482 -6.55 -28.29 -43.18
CA GLU A 482 -7.59 -28.87 -42.34
C GLU A 482 -7.86 -28.00 -41.12
N ARG A 483 -9.13 -27.94 -40.71
CA ARG A 483 -9.51 -27.34 -39.44
C ARG A 483 -9.40 -28.38 -38.32
N LYS A 484 -8.69 -28.07 -37.24
CA LYS A 484 -8.60 -28.93 -36.04
C LYS A 484 -8.79 -28.11 -34.78
N GLN A 485 -9.94 -28.30 -34.13
CA GLN A 485 -10.30 -27.64 -32.87
C GLN A 485 -10.05 -26.12 -32.93
N ASP A 486 -8.97 -25.64 -32.31
CA ASP A 486 -8.61 -24.23 -32.18
C ASP A 486 -7.64 -23.73 -33.27
N TYR A 487 -7.22 -24.59 -34.19
CA TYR A 487 -6.23 -24.28 -35.24
C TYR A 487 -6.72 -24.59 -36.64
N LEU A 488 -6.22 -23.81 -37.59
CA LEU A 488 -6.21 -24.10 -39.02
C LEU A 488 -4.80 -24.57 -39.40
N ASP A 489 -4.69 -25.84 -39.78
CA ASP A 489 -3.43 -26.50 -40.09
C ASP A 489 -3.16 -26.44 -41.60
N PHE A 490 -2.01 -25.87 -42.00
CA PHE A 490 -1.49 -25.96 -43.36
C PHE A 490 -0.31 -26.94 -43.38
N SER A 491 -0.52 -28.14 -43.90
CA SER A 491 0.48 -29.20 -43.97
C SER A 491 1.08 -29.32 -45.37
N VAL A 492 2.40 -29.15 -45.49
CA VAL A 492 3.17 -29.46 -46.70
C VAL A 492 3.78 -30.84 -46.54
N ILE A 493 3.30 -31.80 -47.33
CA ILE A 493 3.65 -33.23 -47.27
C ILE A 493 4.46 -33.59 -48.51
N ASP A 494 5.70 -34.02 -48.33
CA ASP A 494 6.60 -34.47 -49.39
C ASP A 494 6.89 -35.97 -49.29
N THR A 495 7.15 -36.61 -50.43
CA THR A 495 7.61 -38.01 -50.51
C THR A 495 9.13 -38.11 -50.70
N GLY A 496 9.87 -37.14 -50.20
CA GLY A 496 11.30 -36.99 -50.41
C GLY A 496 12.16 -37.87 -49.51
N ILE A 497 13.41 -37.47 -49.33
CA ILE A 497 14.40 -38.24 -48.57
C ILE A 497 14.12 -38.37 -47.07
N GLY A 498 13.19 -37.57 -46.53
CA GLY A 498 12.95 -37.48 -45.10
C GLY A 498 14.15 -36.97 -44.30
N ILE A 499 13.98 -36.88 -42.98
CA ILE A 499 14.94 -36.24 -42.07
C ILE A 499 15.18 -37.14 -40.85
N LYS A 500 16.45 -37.43 -40.57
CA LYS A 500 16.88 -38.19 -39.40
C LYS A 500 16.48 -37.50 -38.11
N THR A 501 16.03 -38.27 -37.13
CA THR A 501 15.58 -37.77 -35.81
C THR A 501 16.62 -36.88 -35.12
N GLU A 502 17.92 -37.21 -35.25
CA GLU A 502 19.03 -36.44 -34.66
C GLU A 502 19.21 -35.03 -35.24
N ASP A 503 18.72 -34.79 -36.46
CA ASP A 503 18.85 -33.51 -37.15
C ASP A 503 17.57 -32.67 -37.13
N GLN A 504 16.42 -33.25 -36.77
CA GLN A 504 15.13 -32.55 -36.73
C GLN A 504 15.16 -31.34 -35.77
N ASN A 505 15.82 -31.48 -34.61
CA ASN A 505 15.92 -30.41 -33.60
C ASN A 505 16.72 -29.19 -34.07
N LYS A 506 17.52 -29.31 -35.13
CA LYS A 506 18.38 -28.24 -35.64
C LYS A 506 17.73 -27.43 -36.76
N LEU A 507 16.65 -27.93 -37.37
CA LEU A 507 16.05 -27.36 -38.59
C LEU A 507 15.54 -25.93 -38.44
N PHE A 508 15.02 -25.57 -37.27
CA PHE A 508 14.47 -24.25 -37.01
C PHE A 508 15.50 -23.27 -36.42
N GLN A 509 16.75 -23.70 -36.24
CA GLN A 509 17.83 -22.84 -35.77
C GLN A 509 18.43 -22.04 -36.95
N PRO A 510 18.67 -20.73 -36.81
CA PRO A 510 19.29 -19.92 -37.85
C PRO A 510 20.64 -20.49 -38.33
N PHE A 511 20.88 -20.42 -39.65
CA PHE A 511 22.12 -20.84 -40.32
C PHE A 511 22.41 -22.35 -40.26
N GLN A 512 21.50 -23.18 -39.77
CA GLN A 512 21.68 -24.63 -39.77
C GLN A 512 21.32 -25.26 -41.13
N GLN A 513 22.17 -26.18 -41.60
CA GLN A 513 21.93 -26.96 -42.82
C GLN A 513 22.36 -28.41 -42.60
N ILE A 514 21.46 -29.35 -42.91
CA ILE A 514 21.74 -30.78 -42.82
C ILE A 514 22.60 -31.19 -44.02
N LYS A 515 23.75 -31.85 -43.76
CA LYS A 515 24.71 -32.27 -44.79
C LYS A 515 24.34 -33.63 -45.39
N ASN A 516 23.64 -33.61 -46.52
CA ASN A 516 23.22 -34.78 -47.30
C ASN A 516 23.72 -34.67 -48.75
N HIS A 517 23.63 -35.77 -49.52
CA HIS A 517 24.04 -35.81 -50.93
C HIS A 517 23.25 -34.80 -51.80
N LEU A 518 21.97 -34.58 -51.49
CA LEU A 518 21.12 -33.57 -52.12
C LEU A 518 21.41 -32.13 -51.67
N SER A 519 21.80 -31.89 -50.42
CA SER A 519 22.15 -30.53 -49.99
C SER A 519 23.48 -30.02 -50.55
N ARG A 520 24.36 -30.91 -51.04
CA ARG A 520 25.52 -30.54 -51.87
C ARG A 520 25.14 -30.01 -53.26
N LYS A 521 24.03 -30.48 -53.84
CA LYS A 521 23.51 -30.00 -55.14
C LYS A 521 22.74 -28.68 -55.01
N HIS A 522 22.12 -28.42 -53.85
CA HIS A 522 21.24 -27.28 -53.65
C HIS A 522 21.66 -26.45 -52.42
N LYS A 523 22.38 -25.35 -52.64
CA LYS A 523 22.69 -24.36 -51.58
C LYS A 523 21.40 -23.67 -51.12
N GLY A 524 21.20 -23.53 -49.81
CA GLY A 524 20.10 -22.76 -49.20
C GLY A 524 20.67 -21.87 -48.10
N THR A 525 19.91 -20.89 -47.61
CA THR A 525 20.41 -19.89 -46.65
C THR A 525 20.52 -20.43 -45.22
N GLY A 526 19.71 -21.45 -44.90
CA GLY A 526 19.53 -21.94 -43.52
C GLY A 526 18.71 -20.98 -42.65
N LEU A 527 18.11 -19.94 -43.24
CA LEU A 527 17.30 -18.95 -42.53
C LEU A 527 15.80 -19.11 -42.79
N GLY A 528 15.41 -19.67 -43.94
CA GLY A 528 13.99 -19.79 -44.33
C GLY A 528 13.11 -20.46 -43.27
N LEU A 529 13.47 -21.65 -42.77
CA LEU A 529 12.64 -22.36 -41.77
C LEU A 529 12.56 -21.62 -40.43
N ALA A 530 13.67 -20.99 -40.00
CA ALA A 530 13.69 -20.17 -38.79
C ALA A 530 12.77 -18.94 -38.94
N LEU A 531 12.82 -18.28 -40.09
CA LEU A 531 11.97 -17.14 -40.43
C LEU A 531 10.50 -17.54 -40.49
N SER A 532 10.18 -18.65 -41.18
CA SER A 532 8.81 -19.15 -41.25
C SER A 532 8.23 -19.45 -39.87
N ARG A 533 9.03 -20.05 -38.98
CA ARG A 533 8.59 -20.34 -37.61
C ARG A 533 8.37 -19.07 -36.78
N GLN A 534 9.26 -18.08 -36.89
CA GLN A 534 9.05 -16.78 -36.23
C GLN A 534 7.80 -16.05 -36.76
N LEU A 535 7.55 -16.08 -38.07
CA LEU A 535 6.34 -15.51 -38.66
C LEU A 535 5.08 -16.23 -38.16
N ALA A 536 5.11 -17.55 -38.01
CA ALA A 536 4.00 -18.32 -37.43
C ALA A 536 3.75 -17.93 -35.96
N GLN A 537 4.82 -17.76 -35.17
CA GLN A 537 4.73 -17.34 -33.78
C GLN A 537 4.19 -15.91 -33.62
N LEU A 538 4.50 -15.00 -34.54
CA LEU A 538 3.87 -13.67 -34.57
C LEU A 538 2.35 -13.75 -34.78
N HIS A 539 1.86 -14.77 -35.50
CA HIS A 539 0.43 -15.04 -35.66
C HIS A 539 -0.18 -15.80 -34.47
N GLY A 540 0.56 -16.03 -33.39
CA GLY A 540 0.12 -16.83 -32.25
C GLY A 540 0.14 -18.35 -32.49
N GLY A 541 0.72 -18.79 -33.61
CA GLY A 541 0.83 -20.19 -34.01
C GLY A 541 2.23 -20.78 -33.84
N ASP A 542 2.49 -21.92 -34.48
CA ASP A 542 3.84 -22.50 -34.60
C ASP A 542 3.96 -23.36 -35.86
N ILE A 543 5.19 -23.74 -36.22
CA ILE A 543 5.46 -24.74 -37.27
C ILE A 543 6.05 -26.01 -36.65
N THR A 544 5.45 -27.15 -36.94
CA THR A 544 5.90 -28.48 -36.50
C THR A 544 6.36 -29.34 -37.68
N LEU A 545 7.06 -30.43 -37.36
CA LEU A 545 7.58 -31.39 -38.33
C LEU A 545 7.29 -32.82 -37.87
N VAL A 546 6.81 -33.64 -38.81
CA VAL A 546 6.81 -35.10 -38.71
C VAL A 546 7.58 -35.65 -39.90
N SER A 547 8.67 -36.39 -39.67
CA SER A 547 9.51 -36.91 -40.76
C SER A 547 10.20 -38.21 -40.36
N GLN A 548 10.38 -39.08 -41.35
CA GLN A 548 11.14 -40.32 -41.22
C GLN A 548 12.08 -40.46 -42.43
N GLU A 549 13.35 -40.78 -42.18
CA GLU A 549 14.35 -40.97 -43.24
C GLU A 549 13.88 -42.03 -44.25
N GLY A 550 13.91 -41.67 -45.53
CA GLY A 550 13.45 -42.47 -46.66
C GLY A 550 11.93 -42.47 -46.92
N GLN A 551 11.12 -41.82 -46.09
CA GLN A 551 9.65 -41.81 -46.24
C GLN A 551 9.05 -40.41 -46.48
N GLY A 552 9.88 -39.37 -46.52
CA GLY A 552 9.44 -37.99 -46.73
C GLY A 552 9.21 -37.22 -45.42
N SER A 553 8.60 -36.04 -45.54
CA SER A 553 8.37 -35.13 -44.42
C SER A 553 7.01 -34.44 -44.51
N CYS A 554 6.48 -34.06 -43.36
CA CYS A 554 5.29 -33.24 -43.22
C CYS A 554 5.62 -32.04 -42.32
N PHE A 555 5.68 -30.85 -42.90
CA PHE A 555 5.75 -29.59 -42.16
C PHE A 555 4.35 -29.02 -42.01
N THR A 556 3.93 -28.73 -40.78
CA THR A 556 2.59 -28.19 -40.51
C THR A 556 2.70 -26.82 -39.85
N LEU A 557 2.10 -25.81 -40.49
CA LEU A 557 1.83 -24.51 -39.89
C LEU A 557 0.49 -24.58 -39.14
N HIS A 558 0.52 -24.37 -37.83
CA HIS A 558 -0.67 -24.27 -36.99
C HIS A 558 -1.03 -22.80 -36.80
N LEU A 559 -2.17 -22.37 -37.34
CA LEU A 559 -2.65 -21.00 -37.21
C LEU A 559 -3.88 -20.96 -36.28
N PRO A 560 -3.89 -20.22 -35.17
CA PRO A 560 -5.07 -20.13 -34.31
C PRO A 560 -6.25 -19.47 -35.05
N ILE A 561 -7.46 -19.96 -34.79
CA ILE A 561 -8.73 -19.53 -35.44
C ILE A 561 -9.30 -18.24 -34.83
#